data_AF-A0A286H2D4-F1
#
_entry.id   AF-A0A286H2D4-F1
#
_cell.length_a   1.000
_cell.length_b   1.000
_cell.length_c   1.000
_cell.angle_alpha   90.00
_cell.angle_beta   90.00
_cell.angle_gamma   90.00
#
_symmetry.space_group_name_H-M   'P 1'
#
loop_
_entity.id
_entity.type
_entity.pdbx_description
1 polymer ?
#
loop_
_entity_poly.entity_id
_entity_poly.type
_entity_poly.pdbx_seq_one_letter_code
_entity_poly.pdbx_strand_id
1 'polypeptide(L)'
;MSSSILTNSSAMTALRVLEQTNNSLSKTQNRIATGLKVGSAKDNASFWAVSTTMKADVNSLKAVGDNLSLADNSLGVARTGAEQIAKLIDTIKSKTTAAQEGSIDKAALQADIDA
;
A
#
# COMPACT_ATOMS: atom_id res chain seq x y z
N MET A 1 -54.25 -17.66 37.89
CA MET A 1 -52.93 -17.74 38.55
C MET A 1 -52.17 -16.42 38.37
N SER A 2 -52.71 -15.31 38.91
CA SER A 2 -52.27 -13.94 38.59
C SER A 2 -51.69 -13.16 39.77
N SER A 3 -51.61 -13.76 40.97
CA SER A 3 -50.98 -13.12 42.14
C SER A 3 -50.25 -14.14 43.00
N SER A 4 -49.05 -14.54 42.55
CA SER A 4 -48.06 -15.14 43.45
C SER A 4 -47.21 -14.01 44.01
N ILE A 5 -47.16 -13.84 45.34
CA ILE A 5 -46.26 -12.88 46.02
C ILE A 5 -44.79 -13.26 45.78
N LEU A 6 -44.50 -14.55 45.59
CA LEU A 6 -43.16 -15.10 45.49
C LEU A 6 -42.59 -15.07 44.06
N THR A 7 -43.45 -15.03 43.04
CA THR A 7 -43.03 -15.07 41.64
C THR A 7 -43.73 -14.00 40.81
N ASN A 8 -42.99 -12.92 40.54
CA ASN A 8 -43.44 -11.82 39.70
C ASN A 8 -42.99 -12.02 38.24
N SER A 9 -43.85 -12.66 37.44
CA SER A 9 -43.58 -12.91 36.02
C SER A 9 -43.39 -11.62 35.22
N SER A 10 -44.06 -10.52 35.60
CA SER A 10 -43.94 -9.23 34.92
C SER A 10 -42.54 -8.63 35.11
N ALA A 11 -41.99 -8.72 36.33
CA ALA A 11 -40.63 -8.29 36.63
C ALA A 11 -39.58 -9.15 35.91
N MET A 12 -39.79 -10.47 35.77
CA MET A 12 -38.88 -11.32 35.00
C MET A 12 -38.89 -11.01 33.50
N THR A 13 -40.04 -10.66 32.93
CA THR A 13 -40.12 -10.21 31.54
C THR A 13 -39.41 -8.88 31.35
N ALA A 14 -39.63 -7.92 32.27
CA ALA A 14 -38.93 -6.64 32.24
C ALA A 14 -37.40 -6.81 32.37
N LEU A 15 -36.94 -7.74 33.22
CA LEU A 15 -35.52 -8.06 33.36
C LEU A 15 -34.93 -8.64 32.06
N ARG A 16 -35.62 -9.58 31.40
CA ARG A 16 -35.17 -10.09 30.09
C ARG A 16 -35.08 -9.00 29.03
N VAL A 17 -36.05 -8.08 29.00
CA VAL A 17 -36.03 -6.93 28.08
C VAL A 17 -34.86 -6.00 28.40
N LEU A 18 -34.58 -5.75 29.68
CA LEU A 18 -33.44 -4.95 30.11
C LEU A 18 -32.11 -5.60 29.72
N GLU A 19 -31.95 -6.90 29.95
CA GLU A 19 -30.77 -7.68 29.53
C GLU A 19 -30.59 -7.64 28.00
N GLN A 20 -31.66 -7.80 27.23
CA GLN A 20 -31.64 -7.66 25.77
C GLN A 20 -31.20 -6.25 25.32
N THR A 21 -31.73 -5.22 25.98
CA THR A 21 -31.39 -3.82 25.69
C THR A 21 -29.93 -3.55 26.01
N ASN A 22 -29.44 -4.03 27.16
CA ASN A 22 -28.05 -3.85 27.58
C ASN A 22 -27.08 -4.58 26.64
N ASN A 23 -27.41 -5.79 26.21
CA ASN A 23 -26.66 -6.52 25.19
C ASN A 23 -26.61 -5.77 23.84
N SER A 24 -27.73 -5.16 23.43
CA SER A 24 -27.80 -4.37 22.20
C SER A 24 -27.01 -3.06 22.30
N LEU A 25 -27.03 -2.43 23.48
CA LEU A 25 -26.24 -1.24 23.78
C LEU A 25 -24.74 -1.55 23.73
N SER A 26 -24.28 -2.63 24.38
CA SER A 26 -22.88 -3.05 24.36
C SER A 26 -22.37 -3.32 22.93
N LYS A 27 -23.18 -3.99 22.09
CA LYS A 27 -22.85 -4.19 20.66
C LYS A 27 -22.71 -2.86 19.91
N THR A 28 -23.62 -1.92 20.16
CA THR A 28 -23.57 -0.59 19.53
C THR A 28 -22.34 0.19 19.99
N GLN A 29 -22.04 0.18 21.28
CA GLN A 29 -20.84 0.82 21.83
C GLN A 29 -19.56 0.23 21.23
N ASN A 30 -19.45 -1.09 21.10
CA ASN A 30 -18.31 -1.73 20.44
C ASN A 30 -18.16 -1.31 18.97
N ARG A 31 -19.27 -1.17 18.24
CA ARG A 31 -19.26 -0.66 16.86
C ARG A 31 -18.82 0.80 16.79
N ILE A 32 -19.24 1.64 17.73
CA ILE A 32 -18.81 3.05 17.81
C ILE A 32 -17.31 3.12 18.15
N ALA A 33 -16.84 2.33 19.11
CA ALA A 33 -15.45 2.35 19.54
C ALA A 33 -14.48 1.84 18.47
N THR A 34 -14.85 0.78 17.75
CA THR A 34 -14.00 0.19 16.70
C THR A 34 -14.20 0.83 15.32
N GLY A 35 -15.34 1.51 15.10
CA GLY A 35 -15.79 1.95 13.78
C GLY A 35 -16.18 0.80 12.84
N LEU A 36 -16.12 -0.46 13.29
CA LEU A 36 -16.37 -1.63 12.46
C LEU A 36 -17.75 -2.21 12.74
N LYS A 37 -18.54 -2.41 11.68
CA LYS A 37 -19.82 -3.12 11.79
C LYS A 37 -19.64 -4.61 12.14
N VAL A 38 -18.53 -5.20 11.69
CA VAL A 38 -18.09 -6.58 11.93
C VAL A 38 -16.64 -6.50 12.43
N GLY A 39 -16.45 -6.56 13.75
CA GLY A 39 -15.12 -6.47 14.36
C GLY A 39 -14.46 -7.83 14.55
N SER A 40 -15.27 -8.87 14.74
CA SER A 40 -14.80 -10.23 15.02
C SER A 40 -15.47 -11.27 14.13
N ALA A 41 -14.82 -12.44 14.00
CA ALA A 41 -15.42 -13.59 13.32
C ALA A 41 -16.73 -14.08 13.97
N LYS A 42 -16.96 -13.76 15.25
CA LYS A 42 -18.21 -14.05 15.97
C LYS A 42 -19.38 -13.18 15.51
N ASP A 43 -19.11 -11.98 15.00
CA ASP A 43 -20.16 -11.06 14.53
C ASP A 43 -20.67 -11.47 13.13
N ASN A 44 -19.75 -11.86 12.25
CA ASN A 44 -20.06 -12.46 10.96
C ASN A 44 -18.79 -13.10 10.34
N ALA A 45 -18.68 -14.42 10.39
CA ALA A 45 -17.49 -15.13 9.92
C ALA A 45 -17.19 -14.89 8.42
N SER A 46 -18.23 -14.88 7.57
CA SER A 46 -18.05 -14.74 6.12
C SER A 46 -17.55 -13.34 5.75
N PHE A 47 -18.19 -12.28 6.26
CA PHE A 47 -17.75 -10.91 5.97
C PHE A 47 -16.43 -10.57 6.67
N TRP A 48 -16.17 -11.12 7.85
CA TRP A 48 -14.88 -10.95 8.52
C TRP A 48 -13.75 -11.62 7.73
N ALA A 49 -13.96 -12.82 7.21
CA ALA A 49 -12.97 -13.51 6.37
C ALA A 49 -12.68 -12.73 5.08
N VAL A 50 -13.72 -12.33 4.34
CA VAL A 50 -13.56 -11.53 3.11
C VAL A 50 -12.85 -10.21 3.40
N SER A 51 -13.27 -9.48 4.44
CA SER A 51 -12.62 -8.20 4.79
C SER A 51 -11.17 -8.38 5.24
N THR A 52 -10.83 -9.49 5.89
CA THR A 52 -9.46 -9.83 6.30
C THR A 52 -8.59 -10.13 5.08
N THR A 53 -9.10 -10.94 4.14
CA THR A 53 -8.43 -11.19 2.86
C THR A 53 -8.23 -9.89 2.09
N MET A 54 -9.26 -9.06 1.94
CA MET A 54 -9.13 -7.75 1.29
C MET A 54 -8.09 -6.86 1.96
N LYS A 55 -7.97 -6.90 3.29
CA LYS A 55 -6.94 -6.14 4.03
C LYS A 55 -5.53 -6.64 3.72
N ALA A 56 -5.36 -7.96 3.60
CA ALA A 56 -4.11 -8.57 3.18
C ALA A 56 -3.76 -8.22 1.73
N ASP A 57 -4.75 -8.20 0.84
CA ASP A 57 -4.59 -7.78 -0.56
C ASP A 57 -4.14 -6.33 -0.66
N VAL A 58 -4.77 -5.41 0.09
CA VAL A 58 -4.37 -3.99 0.13
C VAL A 58 -2.93 -3.82 0.60
N ASN A 59 -2.52 -4.55 1.64
CA ASN A 59 -1.13 -4.50 2.11
C ASN A 59 -0.15 -5.04 1.06
N SER A 60 -0.52 -6.11 0.38
CA SER A 60 0.30 -6.70 -0.70
C SER A 60 0.41 -5.74 -1.88
N LEU A 61 -0.69 -5.12 -2.30
CA LEU A 61 -0.70 -4.12 -3.37
C LEU A 61 0.12 -2.88 -3.01
N LYS A 62 0.10 -2.46 -1.74
CA LYS A 62 0.96 -1.37 -1.25
C LYS A 62 2.44 -1.72 -1.41
N ALA A 63 2.84 -2.93 -0.98
CA ALA A 63 4.22 -3.38 -1.16
C ALA A 63 4.62 -3.49 -2.64
N VAL A 64 3.72 -3.93 -3.52
CA VAL A 64 3.94 -3.92 -4.98
C VAL A 64 4.10 -2.49 -5.49
N GLY A 65 3.28 -1.54 -5.04
CA GLY A 65 3.37 -0.13 -5.40
C GLY A 65 4.70 0.51 -4.96
N ASP A 66 5.17 0.20 -3.75
CA ASP A 66 6.46 0.67 -3.25
C ASP A 66 7.62 0.11 -4.10
N ASN A 67 7.58 -1.18 -4.45
CA ASN A 67 8.56 -1.79 -5.34
C ASN A 67 8.52 -1.21 -6.76
N LEU A 68 7.33 -0.94 -7.30
CA LEU A 68 7.19 -0.33 -8.62
C LEU A 68 7.75 1.10 -8.61
N SER A 69 7.52 1.86 -7.54
CA SER A 69 8.09 3.20 -7.38
C SER A 69 9.61 3.16 -7.29
N LEU A 70 10.17 2.16 -6.60
CA LEU A 70 11.62 1.94 -6.57
C LEU A 70 12.17 1.59 -7.96
N ALA A 71 11.48 0.71 -8.69
CA ALA A 71 11.86 0.32 -10.05
C ALA A 71 11.82 1.51 -11.02
N ASP A 72 10.78 2.35 -10.93
CA ASP A 72 10.66 3.57 -11.74
C ASP A 72 11.82 4.55 -11.47
N ASN A 73 12.15 4.78 -10.20
CA ASN A 73 13.32 5.59 -9.82
C ASN A 73 14.64 5.00 -10.37
N SER A 74 14.82 3.69 -10.24
CA SER A 74 16.01 3.00 -10.77
C SER A 74 16.11 3.12 -12.30
N LEU A 75 14.98 2.97 -12.99
CA LEU A 75 14.89 3.15 -14.44
C LEU A 75 15.17 4.60 -14.85
N GLY A 76 14.71 5.59 -14.07
CA GLY A 76 15.03 7.00 -14.29
C GLY A 76 16.53 7.30 -14.19
N VAL A 77 17.22 6.71 -13.20
CA VAL A 77 18.68 6.81 -13.09
C VAL A 77 19.37 6.12 -14.26
N ALA A 78 18.93 4.92 -14.63
CA ALA A 78 19.47 4.20 -15.78
C ALA A 78 19.28 4.97 -17.10
N ARG A 79 18.12 5.61 -17.30
CA ARG A 79 17.86 6.47 -18.47
C ARG A 79 18.80 7.67 -18.50
N THR A 80 18.97 8.35 -17.37
CA THR A 80 19.89 9.49 -17.25
C THR A 80 21.33 9.06 -17.57
N GLY A 81 21.76 7.89 -17.08
CA GLY A 81 23.07 7.32 -17.43
C GLY A 81 23.20 7.01 -18.93
N ALA A 82 22.16 6.42 -19.54
CA ALA A 82 22.15 6.14 -20.97
C ALA A 82 22.20 7.42 -21.83
N GLU A 83 21.51 8.48 -21.42
CA GLU A 83 21.57 9.80 -22.07
C GLU A 83 22.98 10.41 -22.00
N GLN A 84 23.68 10.24 -20.87
CA GLN A 84 25.08 10.67 -20.73
C GLN A 84 26.02 9.87 -21.64
N ILE A 85 25.86 8.54 -21.69
CA ILE A 85 26.64 7.67 -22.59
C ILE A 85 26.43 8.07 -24.05
N ALA A 86 25.18 8.30 -24.46
CA ALA A 86 24.88 8.75 -25.82
C ALA A 86 25.57 10.08 -26.16
N LYS A 87 25.54 11.05 -25.23
CA LYS A 87 26.23 12.34 -25.41
C LYS A 87 27.75 12.19 -25.49
N LEU A 88 28.34 11.29 -24.70
CA LEU A 88 29.76 10.94 -24.79
C LEU A 88 30.10 10.36 -26.16
N ILE A 89 29.30 9.42 -26.66
CA ILE A 89 29.48 8.83 -28.01
C ILE A 89 29.40 9.90 -29.10
N ASP A 90 28.43 10.82 -29.02
CA ASP A 90 28.32 11.95 -29.96
C ASP A 90 29.55 12.87 -29.90
N THR A 91 30.07 13.11 -28.70
CA THR A 91 31.30 13.91 -28.50
C THR A 91 32.51 13.23 -29.12
N ILE A 92 32.67 11.92 -28.89
CA ILE A 92 33.73 11.11 -29.50
C ILE A 92 33.62 11.16 -31.03
N LYS A 93 32.43 10.95 -31.59
CA LYS A 93 32.19 11.02 -33.04
C LYS A 93 32.56 12.37 -33.65
N SER A 94 32.18 13.47 -32.99
CA SER A 94 32.53 14.82 -33.41
C SER A 94 34.04 15.04 -33.41
N LYS A 95 34.72 14.67 -32.30
CA LYS A 95 36.17 14.71 -32.16
C LYS A 95 36.90 13.88 -33.24
N THR A 96 36.44 12.66 -33.50
CA THR A 96 37.02 11.79 -34.54
C THR A 96 36.86 12.38 -35.94
N THR A 97 35.70 12.96 -36.26
CA THR A 97 35.46 13.63 -37.55
C THR A 97 36.39 14.84 -37.71
N ALA A 98 36.54 15.67 -36.67
CA ALA A 98 37.45 16.81 -36.70
C ALA A 98 38.92 16.40 -36.91
N ALA A 99 39.34 15.26 -36.37
CA ALA A 99 40.69 14.73 -36.62
C ALA A 99 40.87 14.13 -38.03
N GLN A 100 39.80 13.76 -38.74
CA GLN A 100 39.87 13.34 -40.14
C GLN A 100 40.03 14.53 -41.10
N GLU A 101 39.57 15.73 -40.73
CA GLU A 101 39.69 16.95 -41.55
C GLU A 101 41.10 17.60 -41.55
N GLY A 102 42.05 17.05 -40.78
CA GLY A 102 43.48 17.14 -41.11
C GLY A 102 44.35 18.11 -40.30
N SER A 103 43.87 18.72 -39.21
CA SER A 103 44.68 19.72 -38.46
C SER A 103 44.76 19.53 -36.93
N ILE A 104 44.40 18.35 -36.40
CA ILE A 104 44.45 18.06 -34.94
C ILE A 104 45.30 16.81 -34.68
N ASP A 105 46.19 16.92 -33.69
CA ASP A 105 47.09 15.84 -33.25
C ASP A 105 46.29 14.64 -32.73
N LYS A 106 46.37 13.52 -33.45
CA LYS A 106 45.62 12.28 -33.17
C LYS A 106 45.98 11.70 -31.80
N ALA A 107 47.19 11.95 -31.30
CA ALA A 107 47.63 11.49 -29.98
C ALA A 107 46.94 12.27 -28.84
N ALA A 108 46.78 13.59 -29.00
CA ALA A 108 46.05 14.42 -28.05
C ALA A 108 44.55 14.06 -28.04
N LEU A 109 43.97 13.75 -29.20
CA LEU A 109 42.57 13.34 -29.29
C LEU A 109 42.31 11.98 -28.63
N GLN A 110 43.22 11.00 -28.79
CA GLN A 110 43.11 9.69 -28.16
C GLN A 110 43.19 9.80 -26.63
N ALA A 111 44.10 10.62 -26.10
CA ALA A 111 44.20 10.88 -24.67
C ALA A 111 42.93 11.53 -24.08
N ASP A 112 42.22 12.32 -24.88
CA ASP A 112 40.99 13.03 -24.51
C ASP A 112 39.71 12.19 -24.74
N ILE A 113 39.86 10.98 -25.30
CA ILE A 113 38.82 9.94 -25.45
C ILE A 113 38.99 8.85 -24.37
N ASP A 114 40.23 8.54 -23.99
CA ASP A 114 40.56 7.54 -22.95
C ASP A 114 40.37 8.07 -21.51
N ALA A 115 40.25 9.39 -21.34
CA ALA A 115 39.95 10.08 -20.07
C ALA A 115 38.43 10.20 -19.82
#